data_AF-A0A9W9Z3I4-F1
#
_entry.id   AF-A0A9W9Z3I4-F1
#
_cell.length_a   1.000
_cell.length_b   1.000
_cell.length_c   1.000
_cell.angle_alpha   90.00
_cell.angle_beta   90.00
_cell.angle_gamma   90.00
#
_symmetry.space_group_name_H-M   'P 1'
#
loop_
_entity.id
_entity.type
_entity.pdbx_description
1 polymer ?
#
loop_
_entity_poly.entity_id
_entity_poly.type
_entity_poly.pdbx_seq_one_letter_code
_entity_poly.pdbx_strand_id
1 'polypeptide(L)' 'MDKPQICSDEMYELMQKCWKEKPAERPSFTYIREQLERMMLRHCPYLDMGDTNYSHAPCCDTESDEEPSQENTAL' A
#
# COMPACT_ATOMS: atom_id res chain seq x y z
N MET A 1 -7.38 2.33 -12.43
CA MET A 1 -6.39 2.25 -11.34
C MET A 1 -5.10 1.80 -11.95
N ASP A 2 -4.05 2.60 -11.91
CA ASP A 2 -2.75 2.20 -12.42
C ASP A 2 -2.05 1.23 -11.45
N LYS A 3 -1.12 0.42 -11.97
CA LYS A 3 -0.37 -0.54 -11.15
C LYS A 3 0.70 0.18 -10.31
N PRO A 4 0.74 -0.01 -8.98
CA PRO A 4 1.83 0.51 -8.15
C PRO A 4 3.18 -0.13 -8.50
N GLN A 5 4.28 0.62 -8.38
CA GLN A 5 5.63 0.14 -8.75
C GLN A 5 6.10 -1.04 -7.89
N ILE A 6 5.76 -1.04 -6.60
CA ILE A 6 6.11 -2.09 -5.63
C ILE A 6 5.28 -3.37 -5.79
N CYS A 7 4.36 -3.40 -6.74
CA CYS A 7 3.39 -4.46 -6.91
C CYS A 7 3.76 -5.37 -8.08
N SER A 8 3.89 -6.67 -7.80
CA SER A 8 4.01 -7.68 -8.84
C SER A 8 2.79 -7.68 -9.77
N ASP A 9 2.96 -8.09 -11.03
CA ASP A 9 1.85 -8.23 -11.98
C ASP A 9 0.77 -9.16 -11.44
N GLU A 10 1.18 -10.27 -10.81
CA GLU A 10 0.29 -11.27 -10.24
C GLU A 10 -0.59 -10.70 -9.11
N MET A 11 -0.02 -9.90 -8.20
CA MET A 11 -0.78 -9.23 -7.15
C MET A 11 -1.73 -8.19 -7.75
N TYR A 12 -1.29 -7.43 -8.75
CA TYR A 12 -2.13 -6.44 -9.40
C TYR A 12 -3.31 -7.05 -10.17
N GLU A 13 -3.11 -8.19 -10.84
CA GLU A 13 -4.19 -8.96 -11.47
C GLU A 13 -5.22 -9.44 -10.43
N LEU A 14 -4.77 -9.89 -9.25
CA LEU A 14 -5.68 -10.26 -8.16
C LEU A 14 -6.49 -9.04 -7.69
N MET A 15 -5.87 -7.87 -7.53
CA MET A 15 -6.58 -6.64 -7.19
C MET A 15 -7.62 -6.24 -8.25
N GLN A 16 -7.27 -6.36 -9.54
CA GLN A 16 -8.21 -6.08 -10.63
C GLN A 16 -9.44 -7.00 -10.63
N LYS A 17 -9.29 -8.26 -10.20
CA LYS A 17 -10.44 -9.17 -10.01
C LYS A 17 -11.35 -8.70 -8.87
N CYS A 18 -10.78 -8.17 -7.79
CA CYS A 18 -11.55 -7.59 -6.68
C CYS A 18 -12.30 -6.31 -7.07
N TRP A 19 -11.81 -5.58 -8.07
CA TRP A 19 -12.38 -4.31 -8.53
C TRP A 19 -13.30 -4.41 -9.74
N LYS A 20 -13.85 -5.60 -10.03
CA LYS A 20 -14.87 -5.75 -11.08
C LYS A 20 -16.10 -4.91 -10.77
N GLU A 21 -16.63 -4.27 -11.81
CA GLU A 21 -17.81 -3.42 -11.73
C GLU A 21 -19.00 -4.20 -11.15
N LYS A 22 -19.24 -5.41 -11.69
CA LYS A 22 -20.27 -6.30 -11.18
C LYS A 22 -19.80 -7.02 -9.92
N PRO A 23 -20.53 -6.92 -8.79
CA PRO A 23 -20.18 -7.63 -7.56
C PRO A 23 -20.10 -9.15 -7.72
N ALA A 24 -20.95 -9.73 -8.58
CA ALA A 24 -21.00 -11.17 -8.83
C ALA A 24 -19.76 -11.71 -9.57
N GLU A 25 -18.98 -10.84 -10.23
CA GLU A 25 -17.73 -11.22 -10.91
C GLU A 25 -16.51 -11.15 -9.99
N ARG A 26 -16.67 -10.63 -8.76
CA ARG A 26 -15.58 -10.52 -7.79
C ARG A 26 -15.32 -11.89 -7.14
N PRO A 27 -14.05 -12.23 -6.88
CA PRO A 27 -13.72 -13.50 -6.25
C PRO A 27 -14.21 -13.56 -4.80
N SER A 28 -14.42 -14.78 -4.30
CA SER A 28 -14.71 -15.01 -2.88
C SER A 28 -13.46 -14.75 -2.03
N PHE A 29 -13.68 -14.47 -0.75
CA PHE A 29 -12.57 -14.27 0.19
C PHE A 29 -11.67 -15.51 0.31
N THR A 30 -12.25 -16.71 0.25
CA THR A 30 -11.52 -17.98 0.23
C THR A 30 -10.54 -18.05 -0.94
N TYR A 31 -11.00 -17.70 -2.16
CA TYR A 31 -10.13 -17.67 -3.34
C TYR A 31 -9.00 -16.66 -3.17
N ILE A 32 -9.31 -15.46 -2.68
CA ILE A 32 -8.30 -14.40 -2.45
C ILE A 32 -7.22 -14.90 -1.49
N ARG A 33 -7.60 -15.49 -0.35
CA ARG A 33 -6.66 -16.06 0.62
C ARG A 33 -5.73 -17.09 0.00
N GLU A 34 -6.29 -18.05 -0.74
CA GLU A 34 -5.50 -19.11 -1.39
C GLU A 34 -4.52 -18.57 -2.42
N GLN A 35 -4.89 -17.53 -3.17
CA GLN A 35 -3.95 -16.89 -4.11
C GLN A 35 -2.82 -16.19 -3.37
N LEU A 36 -3.12 -15.46 -2.29
CA LEU A 36 -2.11 -14.78 -1.49
C LEU A 36 -1.13 -15.77 -0.85
N GLU A 37 -1.63 -16.85 -0.25
CA GLU A 37 -0.79 -17.93 0.33
C GLU A 37 0.15 -18.53 -0.72
N ARG A 38 -0.34 -18.73 -1.95
CA ARG A 38 0.48 -19.22 -3.07
C ARG A 38 1.57 -18.24 -3.48
N MET A 39 1.26 -16.95 -3.55
CA MET A 39 2.24 -15.90 -3.87
C MET A 39 3.33 -15.80 -2.80
N MET A 40 2.97 -15.96 -1.51
CA MET A 40 3.90 -15.94 -0.38
C MET A 40 4.92 -17.08 -0.40
N LEU A 41 4.60 -18.22 -1.02
CA LEU A 41 5.48 -19.39 -1.09
C LEU A 41 6.55 -19.29 -2.20
N ARG A 42 6.54 -18.22 -3.02
CA ARG A 42 7.48 -18.04 -4.13
C ARG A 42 8.77 -17.35 -3.68
N HIS A 43 9.90 -17.65 -4.34
CA HIS A 43 11.20 -16.98 -4.12
C HIS A 43 11.26 -15.52 -4.62
N CYS A 44 10.20 -15.02 -5.25
CA CYS A 44 10.06 -13.60 -5.58
C CYS A 44 8.95 -13.01 -4.68
N PRO A 45 9.24 -12.01 -3.84
CA PRO A 45 8.24 -11.42 -2.96
C PRO A 45 7.15 -10.74 -3.80
N TYR A 46 5.89 -10.93 -3.41
CA TYR A 46 4.75 -10.37 -4.15
C TYR A 46 4.52 -8.87 -3.88
N LEU A 47 5.13 -8.35 -2.80
CA LEU A 47 5.28 -6.94 -2.44
C LEU A 47 6.69 -6.70 -1.92
N ASP A 48 7.36 -5.65 -2.40
CA ASP A 48 8.64 -5.21 -1.84
C ASP A 48 8.41 -4.13 -0.78
N MET A 49 8.75 -4.45 0.47
CA MET A 49 8.65 -3.55 1.62
C MET A 49 10.01 -2.89 1.95
N GLY A 50 11.08 -3.24 1.23
CA GLY A 50 12.43 -2.69 1.43
C GLY A 50 12.63 -1.31 0.84
N ASP A 51 11.76 -0.87 -0.08
CA ASP A 51 11.78 0.46 -0.68
C ASP A 51 11.16 1.49 0.28
N THR A 52 11.97 1.93 1.25
CA THR A 52 11.62 2.97 2.24
C THR A 52 11.30 4.34 1.64
N ASN A 53 11.44 4.51 0.32
CA ASN A 53 11.10 5.73 -0.40
C ASN A 53 9.58 5.89 -0.69
N TYR A 54 8.75 4.90 -0.36
CA TYR A 54 7.29 4.98 -0.44
C TYR A 54 6.63 5.27 0.93
N SER A 55 7.43 5.73 1.90
CA SER A 55 6.95 6.03 3.24
C SER A 55 6.10 7.31 3.24
N HIS A 56 4.86 7.13 3.71
CA HIS A 56 3.92 8.18 4.11
C HIS A 56 3.22 8.94 2.96
N ALA A 57 2.17 8.33 2.40
CA ALA A 57 1.01 9.15 2.03
C ALA A 57 0.36 9.57 3.36
N PRO A 58 0.43 10.85 3.77
CA PRO A 58 -0.18 11.29 5.01
C PRO A 58 -1.68 11.07 4.88
N CYS A 59 -2.22 10.17 5.70
CA CYS A 59 -3.64 10.08 5.91
C CYS A 59 -4.07 11.33 6.69
N CYS A 60 -4.29 12.44 5.98
CA CYS A 60 -4.98 13.66 6.38
C CYS A 60 -4.93 14.00 7.88
N ASP A 61 -3.79 14.49 8.38
CA ASP A 61 -3.79 15.24 9.64
C ASP A 61 -4.25 16.67 9.33
N THR A 62 -5.54 16.95 9.53
CA THR A 62 -5.94 18.32 9.89
C THR A 62 -5.47 18.56 11.32
N GLU A 63 -4.56 19.51 11.53
CA GLU A 63 -4.75 20.70 12.39
C GLU A 63 -3.42 21.46 12.58
N SER A 64 -3.32 22.55 11.80
CA SER A 64 -2.80 23.89 12.12
C SER A 64 -1.35 24.10 12.63
N ASP A 65 -0.59 24.72 11.74
CA ASP A 65 0.55 25.64 11.95
C ASP A 65 0.38 26.56 13.18
N GLU A 66 1.47 26.80 13.95
CA GLU A 66 2.15 28.10 14.11
C GLU A 66 3.51 27.90 14.85
N GLU A 67 4.63 28.14 14.15
CA GLU A 67 6.00 28.40 14.68
C GLU A 67 6.18 29.94 14.88
N PRO A 68 7.31 30.52 15.35
CA PRO A 68 8.39 30.08 16.27
C PRO A 68 8.74 31.19 17.31
N SER A 69 9.56 30.89 18.34
CA SER A 69 10.46 31.94 18.88
C SER A 69 11.69 31.37 19.57
N GLN A 70 12.83 31.75 18.99
CA GLN A 70 14.20 31.57 19.46
C GLN A 70 14.41 32.21 20.84
N GLU A 71 15.15 31.55 21.73
CA GLU A 71 16.02 32.26 22.66
C GLU A 71 17.40 31.61 22.63
N ASN A 72 18.34 32.32 22.01
CA ASN A 72 19.76 32.07 22.13
C ASN A 72 20.31 32.89 23.29
N THR A 73 21.41 32.38 23.86
CA THR A 73 22.48 33.09 24.59
C THR A 73 22.50 32.96 26.12
N ALA A 74 23.63 32.43 26.55
CA ALA A 74 24.15 32.35 27.90
C ALA A 74 24.50 33.73 28.49
N LEU A 75 24.31 33.86 29.80
CA LEU A 75 25.21 34.53 30.75
C LEU A 75 25.08 33.82 32.11
#